data_AF-A0ABD0LVE4-F1
#
_entry.id   AF-A0ABD0LVE4-F1
#
_cell.length_a   1.000
_cell.length_b   1.000
_cell.length_c   1.000
_cell.angle_alpha   90.00
_cell.angle_beta   90.00
_cell.angle_gamma   90.00
#
_symmetry.space_group_name_H-M   'P 1'
#
loop_
_entity.id
_entity.type
_entity.pdbx_description
1 polymer ?
#
loop_
_entity_poly.entity_id
_entity_poly.type
_entity_poly.pdbx_seq_one_letter_code
_entity_poly.pdbx_strand_id
1 'polypeptide(L)'
;MADSPVQRSEGASPGLSEQSGKKSRQENASRQSGRVTFPNSAKSASTERSALMDDPILKENPFKMPPDSDIFLLRDKERQRKKQERLRQRKLHFTIAVTKDRHVEKESLAEYIAKKREMFLVQYSLGVKRDEMRKLEDIAQAEERKLELAEQFLEEDAAMFDEFLKENDKNSVEAIKIAEAEAKLKMEKVNEIKKINSQMMAIKSEISKYEDTLKEYQLYRRFLEALTPPEVQAEKEKARKKRREERRKEREKSSVSLGKKSLSDASKEGTGEQKSGKRKGGGPNPRTGAPAKSTSGRSKLAPGQQTEDAQSTASTQDDDSDSDEELELYFTDPQQLLDIFAELEEQNLSLIQNSQETEETLEEMKMTIKTTKKKMNKETKVLKDQIEKLQNAIQKEEDKAADLKIKAKMFNYGEFKEEDQEKSLAQLNRKVEEVYRSCIGDNEANISTLQMLTNIENRLEELFEMIETMPQDKVEAAEKAKEKERRLKMREEKMEQQRLHQEERVRRALERAKAEPKKKTGKRLVFRSEPPQLKKKEDDGADQATREEEELAYYFQW
;
A
#
# COMPACT_ATOMS: atom_id res chain seq x y z
N MET A 1 30.58 44.54 14.89
CA MET A 1 29.62 45.65 14.80
C MET A 1 28.56 45.39 15.87
N ALA A 2 28.37 46.24 16.86
CA ALA A 2 28.02 47.67 16.79
C ALA A 2 26.51 47.84 16.47
N ASP A 3 25.73 48.64 17.20
CA ASP A 3 26.12 49.51 18.33
C ASP A 3 25.01 49.70 19.38
N SER A 4 25.29 50.50 20.40
CA SER A 4 24.35 50.93 21.46
C SER A 4 23.58 52.19 20.97
N PRO A 5 23.41 53.36 21.67
CA PRO A 5 23.95 53.83 22.96
C PRO A 5 23.05 54.77 23.83
N VAL A 6 23.62 55.25 24.96
CA VAL A 6 23.49 56.64 25.51
C VAL A 6 22.13 57.06 26.13
N GLN A 7 22.00 57.78 27.26
CA GLN A 7 22.87 58.33 28.35
C GLN A 7 21.97 58.48 29.62
N ARG A 8 22.34 58.95 30.83
CA ARG A 8 23.50 59.63 31.49
C ARG A 8 23.44 59.23 33.01
N SER A 9 24.16 59.76 34.01
CA SER A 9 25.27 60.73 34.19
C SER A 9 25.89 60.52 35.59
N GLU A 10 27.20 60.76 35.74
CA GLU A 10 27.92 61.35 36.91
C GLU A 10 27.64 60.89 38.38
N GLY A 11 28.57 60.89 39.34
CA GLY A 11 30.02 61.18 39.34
C GLY A 11 30.53 61.63 40.73
N ALA A 12 31.70 61.10 41.18
CA ALA A 12 32.41 61.39 42.47
C ALA A 12 31.68 60.95 43.79
N SER A 13 32.24 60.19 44.77
CA SER A 13 33.55 60.20 45.51
C SER A 13 33.58 61.14 46.74
N PRO A 14 34.39 60.90 47.81
CA PRO A 14 34.86 59.61 48.40
C PRO A 14 34.99 59.57 49.97
N GLY A 15 35.28 58.39 50.55
CA GLY A 15 35.95 58.23 51.87
C GLY A 15 35.06 58.16 53.13
N LEU A 16 35.51 57.64 54.29
CA LEU A 16 36.81 57.02 54.66
C LEU A 16 36.67 56.08 55.90
N SER A 17 37.65 55.19 56.10
CA SER A 17 37.97 54.39 57.33
C SER A 17 36.97 53.30 57.79
N GLU A 18 37.38 52.12 58.27
CA GLU A 18 38.67 51.36 58.26
C GLU A 18 38.38 49.89 58.70
N GLN A 19 39.25 48.86 58.59
CA GLN A 19 40.63 48.75 58.09
C GLN A 19 40.90 47.39 57.36
N SER A 20 41.42 46.37 58.06
CA SER A 20 41.87 45.05 57.57
C SER A 20 41.91 44.03 58.72
N GLY A 21 41.93 42.70 58.53
CA GLY A 21 41.80 41.88 57.31
C GLY A 21 42.77 40.68 57.28
N LYS A 22 42.49 39.65 56.45
CA LYS A 22 43.32 38.42 56.16
C LYS A 22 43.40 37.38 57.31
N LYS A 23 43.63 36.07 57.10
CA LYS A 23 43.39 35.08 55.99
C LYS A 23 43.77 33.65 56.48
N SER A 24 42.97 32.60 56.15
CA SER A 24 43.44 31.20 55.91
C SER A 24 44.07 30.41 57.10
N ARG A 25 44.19 29.06 57.13
CA ARG A 25 43.67 27.90 56.33
C ARG A 25 43.93 26.57 57.09
N GLN A 26 43.11 25.51 56.89
CA GLN A 26 43.49 24.06 56.88
C GLN A 26 44.08 23.39 58.19
N GLU A 27 44.10 22.06 58.43
CA GLU A 27 43.37 20.87 57.94
C GLU A 27 43.60 19.61 58.86
N ASN A 28 42.95 18.47 58.54
CA ASN A 28 43.35 17.05 58.76
C ASN A 28 43.44 16.37 60.16
N ALA A 29 42.37 15.63 60.50
CA ALA A 29 42.25 14.15 60.50
C ALA A 29 43.25 13.18 61.22
N SER A 30 42.67 12.40 62.16
CA SER A 30 42.71 10.91 62.29
C SER A 30 43.99 10.12 62.62
N ARG A 31 43.96 9.31 63.71
CA ARG A 31 44.02 7.82 63.67
C ARG A 31 43.90 7.10 65.03
N GLN A 32 43.80 5.75 64.98
CA GLN A 32 43.63 4.80 66.11
C GLN A 32 44.97 4.36 66.74
N SER A 33 44.96 3.96 68.02
CA SER A 33 45.35 2.60 68.50
C SER A 33 45.29 2.53 70.05
N GLY A 34 45.31 1.33 70.64
CA GLY A 34 45.14 1.12 72.10
C GLY A 34 46.27 0.33 72.77
N ARG A 35 46.27 0.29 74.11
CA ARG A 35 47.14 -0.56 74.94
C ARG A 35 46.48 -0.88 76.30
N VAL A 36 46.77 -2.05 76.86
CA VAL A 36 46.22 -2.54 78.15
C VAL A 36 47.33 -2.69 79.19
N THR A 37 47.09 -2.25 80.43
CA THR A 37 47.88 -2.56 81.65
C THR A 37 46.99 -2.52 82.91
N PHE A 38 47.39 -3.27 83.94
CA PHE A 38 46.66 -3.50 85.20
C PHE A 38 46.82 -2.37 86.26
N PRO A 39 46.02 -2.34 87.34
CA PRO A 39 45.85 -1.14 88.19
C PRO A 39 46.81 -1.01 89.39
N ASN A 40 46.94 0.23 89.87
CA ASN A 40 47.32 0.63 91.24
C ASN A 40 46.39 1.80 91.62
N SER A 41 45.82 1.94 92.83
CA SER A 41 46.33 1.80 94.21
C SER A 41 47.00 3.08 94.73
N ALA A 42 46.82 3.34 96.05
CA ALA A 42 47.04 4.60 96.77
C ALA A 42 46.04 5.75 96.44
N LYS A 43 45.56 6.56 97.41
CA LYS A 43 45.68 6.48 98.89
C LYS A 43 44.49 7.16 99.60
N SER A 44 43.76 6.36 100.38
CA SER A 44 43.40 6.56 101.80
C SER A 44 43.16 7.98 102.36
N ALA A 45 41.94 8.21 102.85
CA ALA A 45 41.61 9.22 103.86
C ALA A 45 40.53 8.68 104.82
N SER A 46 40.92 7.79 105.73
CA SER A 46 40.09 7.32 106.86
C SER A 46 39.88 8.46 107.88
N THR A 47 38.68 8.69 108.42
CA THR A 47 38.15 8.11 109.70
C THR A 47 38.97 8.62 110.91
N GLU A 48 38.38 9.13 112.00
CA GLU A 48 37.53 8.38 112.95
C GLU A 48 36.53 9.23 113.77
N ARG A 49 35.47 8.56 114.24
CA ARG A 49 34.68 8.92 115.42
C ARG A 49 34.94 7.87 116.52
N SER A 50 35.35 8.30 117.71
CA SER A 50 35.21 7.56 118.98
C SER A 50 35.36 8.58 120.13
N ALA A 51 34.33 8.81 120.96
CA ALA A 51 33.73 7.95 121.98
C ALA A 51 34.54 7.92 123.30
N LEU A 52 33.84 8.18 124.41
CA LEU A 52 34.34 8.12 125.79
C LEU A 52 33.56 7.05 126.55
N MET A 53 34.24 6.03 127.05
CA MET A 53 33.85 5.14 128.18
C MET A 53 35.14 4.50 128.73
N ASP A 54 35.09 4.01 129.97
CA ASP A 54 36.27 3.70 130.79
C ASP A 54 36.90 2.30 130.59
N ASP A 55 38.22 2.21 130.80
CA ASP A 55 39.00 0.96 130.87
C ASP A 55 38.99 0.33 132.28
N PRO A 56 38.66 -0.97 132.41
CA PRO A 56 39.11 -1.82 133.52
C PRO A 56 40.33 -2.67 133.10
N ILE A 57 41.48 -2.43 133.74
CA ILE A 57 42.76 -3.06 133.40
C ILE A 57 42.76 -4.58 133.69
N LEU A 58 42.91 -5.40 132.65
CA LEU A 58 43.43 -6.78 132.76
C LEU A 58 44.73 -6.92 131.96
N LYS A 59 45.71 -7.63 132.55
CA LYS A 59 47.10 -7.62 132.11
C LYS A 59 47.39 -8.78 131.13
N GLU A 60 47.72 -8.47 129.89
CA GLU A 60 48.53 -9.36 129.04
C GLU A 60 50.01 -8.94 129.02
N ASN A 61 50.87 -9.95 129.04
CA ASN A 61 52.32 -9.98 128.80
C ASN A 61 53.08 -8.62 128.61
N PRO A 62 53.88 -8.17 129.60
CA PRO A 62 54.61 -6.89 129.57
C PRO A 62 55.81 -6.83 128.60
N PHE A 63 56.04 -7.86 127.78
CA PHE A 63 57.13 -7.90 126.79
C PHE A 63 56.64 -7.86 125.32
N LYS A 64 55.38 -7.46 125.06
CA LYS A 64 54.94 -7.06 123.72
C LYS A 64 55.28 -5.58 123.48
N MET A 65 56.18 -5.31 122.52
CA MET A 65 56.47 -3.95 122.06
C MET A 65 55.25 -3.38 121.31
N PRO A 66 54.76 -2.17 121.63
CA PRO A 66 53.68 -1.53 120.85
C PRO A 66 54.12 -1.30 119.40
N PRO A 67 53.20 -1.33 118.42
CA PRO A 67 53.53 -1.01 117.04
C PRO A 67 53.96 0.46 116.92
N ASP A 68 54.85 0.76 115.96
CA ASP A 68 55.48 2.09 115.83
C ASP A 68 54.46 3.24 115.68
N SER A 69 53.28 2.97 115.11
CA SER A 69 52.14 3.89 115.05
C SER A 69 51.82 4.53 116.40
N ASP A 70 51.81 3.70 117.45
CA ASP A 70 51.38 4.08 118.78
C ASP A 70 52.48 4.89 119.48
N ILE A 71 53.75 4.59 119.18
CA ILE A 71 54.91 5.33 119.66
C ILE A 71 54.87 6.78 119.14
N PHE A 72 54.53 7.00 117.87
CA PHE A 72 54.33 8.35 117.33
C PHE A 72 53.11 9.05 117.94
N LEU A 73 51.97 8.36 118.06
CA LEU A 73 50.75 8.93 118.65
C LEU A 73 50.95 9.32 120.13
N LEU A 74 51.60 8.48 120.95
CA LEU A 74 51.92 8.83 122.35
C LEU A 74 52.88 10.03 122.41
N ARG A 75 53.91 10.08 121.56
CA ARG A 75 54.89 11.18 121.52
C ARG A 75 54.26 12.52 121.14
N ASP A 76 53.29 12.52 120.23
CA ASP A 76 52.58 13.74 119.85
C ASP A 76 51.48 14.13 120.85
N LYS A 77 50.84 13.16 121.52
CA LYS A 77 49.97 13.40 122.68
C LYS A 77 50.76 13.99 123.86
N GLU A 78 52.01 13.56 124.08
CA GLU A 78 52.95 14.18 125.03
C GLU A 78 53.30 15.61 124.60
N ARG A 79 53.68 15.83 123.33
CA ARG A 79 53.96 17.19 122.81
C ARG A 79 52.76 18.13 122.97
N GLN A 80 51.53 17.66 122.74
CA GLN A 80 50.32 18.45 122.97
C GLN A 80 50.13 18.80 124.45
N ARG A 81 50.25 17.83 125.38
CA ARG A 81 50.19 18.10 126.84
C ARG A 81 51.25 19.13 127.26
N LYS A 82 52.50 18.97 126.82
CA LYS A 82 53.62 19.88 127.09
C LYS A 82 53.39 21.29 126.53
N LYS A 83 52.68 21.41 125.39
CA LYS A 83 52.27 22.69 124.79
C LYS A 83 51.15 23.36 125.57
N GLN A 84 50.12 22.61 126.01
CA GLN A 84 49.06 23.12 126.89
C GLN A 84 49.61 23.56 128.24
N GLU A 85 50.50 22.78 128.85
CA GLU A 85 51.12 23.10 130.13
C GLU A 85 51.95 24.38 130.07
N ARG A 86 52.79 24.56 129.03
CA ARG A 86 53.49 25.83 128.76
C ARG A 86 52.52 27.00 128.62
N LEU A 87 51.35 26.80 128.02
CA LEU A 87 50.31 27.82 127.88
C LEU A 87 49.68 28.18 129.24
N ARG A 88 49.43 27.17 130.09
CA ARG A 88 48.98 27.34 131.49
C ARG A 88 50.01 28.08 132.34
N GLN A 89 51.28 27.68 132.26
CA GLN A 89 52.41 28.35 132.94
C GLN A 89 52.59 29.78 132.42
N ARG A 90 52.48 30.05 131.11
CA ARG A 90 52.54 31.42 130.56
C ARG A 90 51.38 32.28 131.06
N LYS A 91 50.17 31.73 131.16
CA LYS A 91 49.00 32.46 131.70
C LYS A 91 49.16 32.76 133.19
N LEU A 92 49.67 31.81 133.98
CA LEU A 92 49.99 32.01 135.40
C LEU A 92 51.11 33.04 135.60
N HIS A 93 52.19 32.96 134.82
CA HIS A 93 53.30 33.91 134.85
C HIS A 93 52.86 35.32 134.42
N PHE A 94 51.97 35.43 133.44
CA PHE A 94 51.36 36.71 133.06
C PHE A 94 50.53 37.30 134.22
N THR A 95 49.67 36.50 134.87
CA THR A 95 48.92 36.95 136.05
C THR A 95 49.85 37.40 137.18
N ILE A 96 50.93 36.66 137.46
CA ILE A 96 51.91 37.02 138.51
C ILE A 96 52.70 38.29 138.14
N ALA A 97 53.07 38.48 136.87
CA ALA A 97 53.74 39.69 136.41
C ALA A 97 52.83 40.92 136.53
N VAL A 98 51.54 40.80 136.17
CA VAL A 98 50.55 41.88 136.25
C VAL A 98 50.17 42.24 137.70
N THR A 99 50.42 41.36 138.68
CA THR A 99 50.11 41.64 140.11
C THR A 99 51.31 42.02 140.98
N LYS A 100 52.55 41.71 140.58
CA LYS A 100 53.74 41.95 141.41
C LYS A 100 54.02 43.41 141.72
N ASP A 101 53.93 44.30 140.73
CA ASP A 101 54.36 45.70 140.87
C ASP A 101 53.20 46.65 141.21
N ARG A 102 52.19 46.16 141.95
CA ARG A 102 51.14 47.02 142.53
C ARG A 102 51.59 47.64 143.84
N HIS A 103 52.30 48.76 143.73
CA HIS A 103 52.56 49.64 144.89
C HIS A 103 51.22 50.09 145.48
N VAL A 104 50.90 49.65 146.71
CA VAL A 104 49.64 50.02 147.38
C VAL A 104 49.86 51.32 148.14
N GLU A 105 49.78 52.43 147.41
CA GLU A 105 49.65 53.74 148.01
C GLU A 105 48.37 53.81 148.85
N LYS A 106 48.40 54.57 149.93
CA LYS A 106 47.25 54.74 150.84
C LYS A 106 46.29 55.77 150.25
N GLU A 107 45.55 55.36 149.23
CA GLU A 107 44.54 56.17 148.53
C GLU A 107 43.62 56.89 149.53
N SER A 108 43.32 58.17 149.27
CA SER A 108 42.28 58.87 150.02
C SER A 108 40.94 58.18 149.82
N LEU A 109 40.08 58.17 150.84
CA LEU A 109 38.76 57.52 150.76
C LEU A 109 37.91 58.08 149.59
N ALA A 110 38.09 59.36 149.25
CA ALA A 110 37.47 59.98 148.08
C ALA A 110 37.98 59.40 146.75
N GLU A 111 39.28 59.12 146.63
CA GLU A 111 39.89 58.53 145.43
C GLU A 111 39.50 57.07 145.26
N TYR A 112 39.45 56.30 146.35
CA TYR A 112 38.94 54.92 146.32
C TYR A 112 37.48 54.88 145.86
N ILE A 113 36.64 55.80 146.34
CA ILE A 113 35.24 55.95 145.91
C ILE A 113 35.17 56.39 144.43
N ALA A 114 36.04 57.30 143.97
CA ALA A 114 36.11 57.71 142.57
C ALA A 114 36.51 56.54 141.66
N LYS A 115 37.63 55.85 141.94
CA LYS A 115 38.10 54.66 141.22
C LYS A 115 37.07 53.53 141.23
N LYS A 116 36.29 53.36 142.32
CA LYS A 116 35.16 52.42 142.36
C LYS A 116 33.99 52.84 141.46
N ARG A 117 33.67 54.13 141.37
CA ARG A 117 32.66 54.67 140.45
C ARG A 117 33.09 54.55 138.99
N GLU A 118 34.36 54.86 138.67
CA GLU A 118 34.93 54.64 137.33
C GLU A 118 34.93 53.16 136.95
N MET A 119 35.38 52.28 137.85
CA MET A 119 35.34 50.82 137.65
C MET A 119 33.92 50.32 137.40
N PHE A 120 32.92 50.83 138.13
CA PHE A 120 31.50 50.50 137.90
C PHE A 120 30.98 51.09 136.58
N LEU A 121 31.34 52.31 136.21
CA LEU A 121 30.94 52.94 134.95
C LEU A 121 31.55 52.23 133.73
N VAL A 122 32.80 51.78 133.82
CA VAL A 122 33.45 50.95 132.81
C VAL A 122 32.79 49.57 132.75
N GLN A 123 32.48 48.94 133.89
CA GLN A 123 31.73 47.67 133.89
C GLN A 123 30.31 47.80 133.31
N TYR A 124 29.60 48.89 133.62
CA TYR A 124 28.26 49.17 133.11
C TYR A 124 28.27 49.46 131.61
N SER A 125 29.13 50.37 131.14
CA SER A 125 29.25 50.68 129.71
C SER A 125 29.73 49.48 128.88
N LEU A 126 30.61 48.64 129.43
CA LEU A 126 31.05 47.39 128.81
C LEU A 126 29.98 46.29 128.88
N GLY A 127 29.07 46.34 129.86
CA GLY A 127 27.82 45.59 129.90
C GLY A 127 26.89 46.00 128.76
N VAL A 128 26.47 47.26 128.72
CA VAL A 128 25.62 47.83 127.65
C VAL A 128 26.20 47.57 126.26
N LYS A 129 27.53 47.65 126.07
CA LYS A 129 28.17 47.30 124.80
C LYS A 129 28.14 45.80 124.49
N ARG A 130 28.21 44.90 125.48
CA ARG A 130 27.99 43.45 125.27
C ARG A 130 26.54 43.14 124.93
N ASP A 131 25.59 43.80 125.58
CA ASP A 131 24.17 43.57 125.35
C ASP A 131 23.73 44.09 123.97
N GLU A 132 24.24 45.26 123.54
CA GLU A 132 24.01 45.76 122.18
C GLU A 132 24.76 44.93 121.12
N MET A 133 25.97 44.42 121.40
CA MET A 133 26.65 43.47 120.51
C MET A 133 25.84 42.17 120.35
N ARG A 134 25.30 41.61 121.43
CA ARG A 134 24.41 40.43 121.39
C ARG A 134 23.16 40.71 120.56
N LYS A 135 22.52 41.86 120.77
CA LYS A 135 21.34 42.27 120.00
C LYS A 135 21.64 42.42 118.50
N LEU A 136 22.82 42.93 118.13
CA LEU A 136 23.26 42.97 116.73
C LEU A 136 23.62 41.58 116.18
N GLU A 137 24.17 40.69 117.01
CA GLU A 137 24.48 39.29 116.68
C GLU A 137 23.19 38.47 116.49
N ASP A 138 22.17 38.65 117.34
CA ASP A 138 20.83 38.07 117.21
C ASP A 138 20.13 38.55 115.91
N ILE A 139 20.25 39.84 115.58
CA ILE A 139 19.72 40.42 114.34
C ILE A 139 20.46 39.86 113.11
N ALA A 140 21.79 39.83 113.14
CA ALA A 140 22.61 39.28 112.07
C ALA A 140 22.29 37.81 111.82
N GLN A 141 22.23 36.97 112.86
CA GLN A 141 21.80 35.57 112.75
C GLN A 141 20.36 35.42 112.25
N ALA A 142 19.47 36.40 112.48
CA ALA A 142 18.10 36.39 111.98
C ALA A 142 17.95 36.96 110.56
N GLU A 143 18.99 37.59 110.01
CA GLU A 143 19.12 38.00 108.61
C GLU A 143 19.84 36.91 107.80
N GLU A 144 20.95 36.38 108.32
CA GLU A 144 21.68 35.22 107.83
C GLU A 144 20.73 34.02 107.57
N ARG A 145 19.93 33.61 108.57
CA ARG A 145 18.92 32.54 108.40
C ARG A 145 17.80 32.84 107.38
N LYS A 146 17.59 34.10 106.98
CA LYS A 146 16.67 34.45 105.89
C LYS A 146 17.36 34.40 104.53
N LEU A 147 18.64 34.76 104.49
CA LEU A 147 19.48 34.63 103.29
C LEU A 147 19.73 33.15 102.98
N GLU A 148 20.10 32.32 103.98
CA GLU A 148 20.21 30.86 103.85
C GLU A 148 18.92 30.24 103.29
N LEU A 149 17.76 30.65 103.81
CA LEU A 149 16.45 30.14 103.35
C LEU A 149 16.10 30.62 101.92
N ALA A 150 16.47 31.86 101.56
CA ALA A 150 16.27 32.38 100.22
C ALA A 150 17.25 31.75 99.19
N GLU A 151 18.47 31.42 99.62
CA GLU A 151 19.46 30.68 98.84
C GLU A 151 18.98 29.24 98.60
N GLN A 152 18.46 28.57 99.63
CA GLN A 152 17.82 27.25 99.50
C GLN A 152 16.65 27.25 98.52
N PHE A 153 15.71 28.20 98.64
CA PHE A 153 14.61 28.29 97.67
C PHE A 153 15.08 28.58 96.24
N LEU A 154 16.16 29.37 96.07
CA LEU A 154 16.73 29.63 94.74
C LEU A 154 17.49 28.42 94.17
N GLU A 155 18.12 27.60 95.02
CA GLU A 155 18.73 26.32 94.64
C GLU A 155 17.65 25.28 94.28
N GLU A 156 16.54 25.22 95.02
CA GLU A 156 15.37 24.40 94.71
C GLU A 156 14.71 24.83 93.37
N ASP A 157 14.45 26.12 93.17
CA ASP A 157 13.92 26.65 91.90
C ASP A 157 14.86 26.39 90.72
N ALA A 158 16.17 26.55 90.92
CA ALA A 158 17.18 26.24 89.91
C ALA A 158 17.19 24.75 89.58
N ALA A 159 17.16 23.87 90.58
CA ALA A 159 17.08 22.42 90.38
C ALA A 159 15.81 21.99 89.64
N MET A 160 14.64 22.54 90.03
CA MET A 160 13.37 22.28 89.35
C MET A 160 13.38 22.78 87.89
N PHE A 161 14.01 23.92 87.60
CA PHE A 161 14.15 24.40 86.22
C PHE A 161 15.10 23.50 85.40
N ASP A 162 16.20 23.06 86.01
CA ASP A 162 17.18 22.15 85.39
C ASP A 162 16.57 20.76 85.14
N GLU A 163 15.66 20.29 86.00
CA GLU A 163 14.83 19.09 85.78
C GLU A 163 13.78 19.30 84.69
N PHE A 164 13.06 20.44 84.68
CA PHE A 164 12.10 20.78 83.63
C PHE A 164 12.76 20.83 82.24
N LEU A 165 13.97 21.39 82.12
CA LEU A 165 14.73 21.36 80.86
C LEU A 165 15.09 19.92 80.45
N LYS A 166 15.56 19.08 81.38
CA LYS A 166 15.87 17.66 81.10
C LYS A 166 14.62 16.89 80.68
N GLU A 167 13.45 17.16 81.25
CA GLU A 167 12.18 16.57 80.83
C GLU A 167 11.73 17.09 79.45
N ASN A 168 11.92 18.38 79.14
CA ASN A 168 11.56 18.96 77.85
C ASN A 168 12.45 18.43 76.71
N ASP A 169 13.77 18.39 76.92
CA ASP A 169 14.74 17.79 75.99
C ASP A 169 14.46 16.29 75.80
N LYS A 170 14.18 15.56 76.88
CA LYS A 170 13.81 14.14 76.81
C LYS A 170 12.52 13.93 76.01
N ASN A 171 11.46 14.70 76.29
CA ASN A 171 10.17 14.60 75.61
C ASN A 171 10.28 14.96 74.12
N SER A 172 11.01 16.04 73.78
CA SER A 172 11.24 16.40 72.37
C SER A 172 12.07 15.35 71.62
N VAL A 173 13.09 14.78 72.25
CA VAL A 173 13.86 13.65 71.69
C VAL A 173 13.02 12.37 71.58
N GLU A 174 12.10 12.09 72.51
CA GLU A 174 11.16 10.97 72.43
C GLU A 174 10.13 11.18 71.31
N ALA A 175 9.60 12.40 71.14
CA ALA A 175 8.72 12.75 70.03
C ALA A 175 9.42 12.64 68.66
N ILE A 176 10.69 13.06 68.55
CA ILE A 176 11.51 12.87 67.34
C ILE A 176 11.71 11.39 67.05
N LYS A 177 12.07 10.56 68.05
CA LYS A 177 12.22 9.10 67.88
C LYS A 177 10.93 8.43 67.42
N ILE A 178 9.78 8.85 67.93
CA ILE A 178 8.46 8.34 67.50
C ILE A 178 8.21 8.72 66.04
N ALA A 179 8.42 9.99 65.66
CA ALA A 179 8.26 10.45 64.29
C ALA A 179 9.23 9.76 63.31
N GLU A 180 10.48 9.50 63.70
CA GLU A 180 11.45 8.72 62.92
C GLU A 180 11.02 7.25 62.77
N ALA A 181 10.50 6.62 63.84
CA ALA A 181 10.00 5.26 63.80
C ALA A 181 8.76 5.12 62.88
N GLU A 182 7.82 6.06 62.95
CA GLU A 182 6.66 6.12 62.05
C GLU A 182 7.08 6.39 60.60
N ALA A 183 8.02 7.32 60.37
CA ALA A 183 8.57 7.58 59.04
C ALA A 183 9.28 6.36 58.45
N LYS A 184 10.00 5.59 59.28
CA LYS A 184 10.63 4.33 58.90
C LYS A 184 9.60 3.26 58.53
N LEU A 185 8.58 3.03 59.38
CA LEU A 185 7.48 2.09 59.09
C LEU A 185 6.73 2.46 57.81
N LYS A 186 6.48 3.75 57.58
CA LYS A 186 5.92 4.28 56.33
C LYS A 186 6.83 4.00 55.14
N MET A 187 8.14 4.19 55.26
CA MET A 187 9.11 3.92 54.19
C MET A 187 9.21 2.41 53.87
N GLU A 188 9.17 1.55 54.87
CA GLU A 188 9.09 0.09 54.72
C GLU A 188 7.82 -0.31 53.97
N LYS A 189 6.65 0.22 54.35
CA LYS A 189 5.38 -0.03 53.65
C LYS A 189 5.35 0.52 52.22
N VAL A 190 5.97 1.68 51.95
CA VAL A 190 6.15 2.19 50.58
C VAL A 190 7.04 1.26 49.74
N ASN A 191 8.07 0.64 50.32
CA ASN A 191 8.92 -0.31 49.64
C ASN A 191 8.21 -1.66 49.39
N GLU A 192 7.37 -2.10 50.32
CA GLU A 192 6.48 -3.27 50.14
C GLU A 192 5.46 -3.04 49.00
N ILE A 193 4.81 -1.86 48.96
CA ILE A 193 3.92 -1.46 47.86
C ILE A 193 4.66 -1.43 46.51
N LYS A 194 5.89 -0.91 46.46
CA LYS A 194 6.72 -0.95 45.24
C LYS A 194 7.01 -2.38 44.79
N LYS A 195 7.33 -3.29 45.73
CA LYS A 195 7.58 -4.72 45.43
C LYS A 195 6.33 -5.38 44.86
N ILE A 196 5.17 -5.20 45.50
CA ILE A 196 3.88 -5.75 45.05
C ILE A 196 3.50 -5.17 43.68
N ASN A 197 3.67 -3.86 43.45
CA ASN A 197 3.43 -3.24 42.15
C ASN A 197 4.35 -3.80 41.06
N SER A 198 5.64 -4.05 41.35
CA SER A 198 6.55 -4.71 40.40
C SER A 198 6.12 -6.13 40.07
N GLN A 199 5.63 -6.90 41.05
CA GLN A 199 5.11 -8.25 40.84
C GLN A 199 3.80 -8.22 40.03
N MET A 200 2.89 -7.27 40.31
CA MET A 200 1.68 -7.06 39.51
C MET A 200 2.00 -6.71 38.06
N MET A 201 3.00 -5.87 37.80
CA MET A 201 3.41 -5.53 36.43
C MET A 201 4.06 -6.72 35.71
N ALA A 202 4.86 -7.53 36.41
CA ALA A 202 5.40 -8.77 35.85
C ALA A 202 4.27 -9.74 35.45
N ILE A 203 3.37 -10.05 36.37
CA ILE A 203 2.20 -10.92 36.15
C ILE A 203 1.31 -10.38 35.01
N LYS A 204 1.06 -9.07 34.95
CA LYS A 204 0.32 -8.46 33.82
C LYS A 204 1.05 -8.64 32.48
N SER A 205 2.37 -8.49 32.46
CA SER A 205 3.17 -8.74 31.24
C SER A 205 3.21 -10.21 30.83
N GLU A 206 3.05 -11.12 31.78
CA GLU A 206 2.92 -12.57 31.53
C GLU A 206 1.52 -12.89 31.01
N ILE A 207 0.46 -12.35 31.63
CA ILE A 207 -0.92 -12.47 31.15
C ILE A 207 -1.04 -12.00 29.69
N SER A 208 -0.54 -10.83 29.33
CA SER A 208 -0.62 -10.36 27.93
C SER A 208 0.15 -11.25 26.95
N LYS A 209 1.32 -11.81 27.32
CA LYS A 209 2.01 -12.82 26.49
C LYS A 209 1.17 -14.08 26.33
N TYR A 210 0.56 -14.58 27.40
CA TYR A 210 -0.30 -15.75 27.34
C TYR A 210 -1.56 -15.49 26.53
N GLU A 211 -2.19 -14.32 26.64
CA GLU A 211 -3.29 -13.86 25.79
C GLU A 211 -2.90 -13.84 24.30
N ASP A 212 -1.70 -13.38 23.96
CA ASP A 212 -1.22 -13.35 22.58
C ASP A 212 -0.93 -14.77 22.05
N THR A 213 -0.22 -15.62 22.79
CA THR A 213 -0.04 -17.04 22.40
C THR A 213 -1.37 -17.81 22.32
N LEU A 214 -2.37 -17.45 23.14
CA LEU A 214 -3.72 -18.01 23.06
C LEU A 214 -4.44 -17.58 21.78
N LYS A 215 -4.24 -16.34 21.28
CA LYS A 215 -4.76 -15.91 19.97
C LYS A 215 -4.11 -16.67 18.83
N GLU A 216 -2.79 -16.92 18.90
CA GLU A 216 -2.05 -17.74 17.93
C GLU A 216 -2.55 -19.19 17.93
N TYR A 217 -2.68 -19.82 19.10
CA TYR A 217 -3.21 -21.18 19.21
C TYR A 217 -4.70 -21.28 18.82
N GLN A 218 -5.51 -20.24 19.03
CA GLN A 218 -6.87 -20.16 18.48
C GLN A 218 -6.88 -20.05 16.96
N LEU A 219 -5.92 -19.34 16.35
CA LEU A 219 -5.78 -19.27 14.89
C LEU A 219 -5.40 -20.64 14.32
N TYR A 220 -4.40 -21.31 14.90
CA TYR A 220 -4.01 -22.66 14.51
C TYR A 220 -5.16 -23.67 14.71
N ARG A 221 -5.89 -23.59 15.82
CA ARG A 221 -7.07 -24.43 16.06
C ARG A 221 -8.13 -24.23 14.98
N ARG A 222 -8.51 -22.99 14.65
CA ARG A 222 -9.50 -22.70 13.60
C ARG A 222 -9.04 -23.19 12.23
N PHE A 223 -7.75 -23.09 11.94
CA PHE A 223 -7.15 -23.58 10.69
C PHE A 223 -7.19 -25.11 10.60
N LEU A 224 -6.83 -25.83 11.66
CA LEU A 224 -6.92 -27.29 11.73
C LEU A 224 -8.37 -27.79 11.76
N GLU A 225 -9.29 -27.05 12.37
CA GLU A 225 -10.74 -27.29 12.29
C GLU A 225 -11.22 -27.13 10.83
N ALA A 226 -10.83 -26.06 10.13
CA ALA A 226 -11.21 -25.82 8.74
C ALA A 226 -10.67 -26.87 7.74
N LEU A 227 -9.50 -27.46 8.00
CA LEU A 227 -8.93 -28.56 7.20
C LEU A 227 -9.43 -29.96 7.63
N THR A 228 -10.09 -30.10 8.78
CA THR A 228 -10.70 -31.38 9.18
C THR A 228 -11.92 -31.65 8.28
N PRO A 229 -12.06 -32.83 7.65
CA PRO A 229 -13.21 -33.13 6.78
C PRO A 229 -14.56 -32.94 7.49
N PRO A 230 -15.57 -32.33 6.84
CA PRO A 230 -16.82 -31.93 7.49
C PRO A 230 -17.63 -33.11 8.04
N GLU A 231 -17.47 -34.30 7.48
CA GLU A 231 -18.07 -35.54 8.00
C GLU A 231 -17.53 -35.88 9.40
N VAL A 232 -16.20 -35.79 9.57
CA VAL A 232 -15.50 -36.03 10.84
C VAL A 232 -15.80 -34.90 11.84
N GLN A 233 -15.88 -33.64 11.39
CA GLN A 233 -16.36 -32.54 12.24
C GLN A 233 -17.76 -32.83 12.79
N ALA A 234 -18.70 -33.23 11.92
CA ALA A 234 -20.07 -33.51 12.29
C ALA A 234 -20.21 -34.75 13.20
N GLU A 235 -19.32 -35.73 13.10
CA GLU A 235 -19.25 -36.85 14.04
C GLU A 235 -18.72 -36.41 15.41
N LYS A 236 -17.61 -35.64 15.45
CA LYS A 236 -17.07 -35.07 16.70
C LYS A 236 -18.09 -34.14 17.39
N GLU A 237 -18.86 -33.35 16.65
CA GLU A 237 -19.98 -32.59 17.21
C GLU A 237 -21.08 -33.47 17.82
N LYS A 238 -21.46 -34.58 17.16
CA LYS A 238 -22.47 -35.50 17.69
C LYS A 238 -21.97 -36.18 18.97
N ALA A 239 -20.69 -36.57 19.02
CA ALA A 239 -20.05 -37.12 20.21
C ALA A 239 -20.07 -36.10 21.37
N ARG A 240 -19.65 -34.85 21.13
CA ARG A 240 -19.74 -33.74 22.10
C ARG A 240 -21.16 -33.52 22.61
N LYS A 241 -22.14 -33.40 21.70
CA LYS A 241 -23.56 -33.18 22.05
C LYS A 241 -24.10 -34.34 22.91
N LYS A 242 -23.76 -35.58 22.58
CA LYS A 242 -24.09 -36.77 23.38
C LYS A 242 -23.44 -36.75 24.77
N ARG A 243 -22.13 -36.47 24.86
CA ARG A 243 -21.38 -36.36 26.14
C ARG A 243 -21.94 -35.24 27.04
N ARG A 244 -22.32 -34.09 26.46
CA ARG A 244 -22.97 -32.99 27.19
C ARG A 244 -24.38 -33.36 27.67
N GLU A 245 -25.17 -34.06 26.86
CA GLU A 245 -26.45 -34.64 27.29
C GLU A 245 -26.28 -35.66 28.43
N GLU A 246 -25.26 -36.51 28.39
CA GLU A 246 -24.98 -37.51 29.44
C GLU A 246 -24.57 -36.84 30.76
N ARG A 247 -23.63 -35.87 30.74
CA ARG A 247 -23.28 -35.05 31.92
C ARG A 247 -24.49 -34.27 32.47
N ARG A 248 -25.36 -33.76 31.59
CA ARG A 248 -26.61 -33.09 32.01
C ARG A 248 -27.57 -34.06 32.71
N LYS A 249 -27.80 -35.24 32.13
CA LYS A 249 -28.65 -36.30 32.72
C LYS A 249 -28.06 -36.82 34.04
N GLU A 250 -26.74 -36.74 34.24
CA GLU A 250 -26.08 -37.03 35.51
C GLU A 250 -26.30 -35.93 36.56
N ARG A 251 -26.10 -34.65 36.22
CA ARG A 251 -26.46 -33.48 37.06
C ARG A 251 -27.96 -33.48 37.47
N GLU A 252 -28.84 -33.87 36.56
CA GLU A 252 -30.28 -34.00 36.82
C GLU A 252 -30.60 -35.19 37.75
N LYS A 253 -29.84 -36.29 37.70
CA LYS A 253 -29.96 -37.41 38.66
C LYS A 253 -29.40 -37.06 40.04
N SER A 254 -28.26 -36.39 40.12
CA SER A 254 -27.60 -36.07 41.39
C SER A 254 -28.40 -35.04 42.20
N SER A 255 -28.99 -34.03 41.55
CA SER A 255 -29.84 -33.04 42.23
C SER A 255 -31.09 -33.67 42.88
N VAL A 256 -31.74 -34.63 42.22
CA VAL A 256 -32.88 -35.39 42.76
C VAL A 256 -32.49 -36.23 43.99
N SER A 257 -31.23 -36.65 44.12
CA SER A 257 -30.77 -37.45 45.27
C SER A 257 -30.64 -36.65 46.59
N LEU A 258 -30.36 -35.34 46.50
CA LEU A 258 -30.13 -34.47 47.66
C LEU A 258 -31.44 -33.93 48.28
N GLY A 259 -32.54 -33.91 47.53
CA GLY A 259 -33.84 -33.39 47.97
C GLY A 259 -34.59 -34.21 49.04
N LYS A 260 -33.93 -35.15 49.72
CA LYS A 260 -34.58 -36.13 50.62
C LYS A 260 -33.89 -36.32 51.99
N LYS A 261 -33.25 -35.28 52.55
CA LYS A 261 -32.58 -35.41 53.87
C LYS A 261 -32.53 -34.15 54.76
N SER A 262 -33.66 -33.44 54.93
CA SER A 262 -33.77 -32.34 55.92
C SER A 262 -35.19 -32.13 56.47
N LEU A 263 -35.67 -33.02 57.34
CA LEU A 263 -36.93 -32.87 58.10
C LEU A 263 -36.80 -33.50 59.51
N SER A 264 -36.10 -32.84 60.43
CA SER A 264 -36.28 -33.04 61.89
C SER A 264 -35.46 -32.07 62.77
N ASP A 265 -36.18 -31.37 63.65
CA ASP A 265 -35.82 -31.07 65.05
C ASP A 265 -34.98 -29.82 65.45
N ALA A 266 -35.04 -29.52 66.76
CA ALA A 266 -34.49 -28.42 67.57
C ALA A 266 -35.21 -27.05 67.51
N SER A 267 -35.43 -26.43 68.68
CA SER A 267 -36.23 -25.21 68.91
C SER A 267 -35.75 -24.44 70.17
N LYS A 268 -36.27 -23.20 70.38
CA LYS A 268 -36.06 -22.30 71.56
C LYS A 268 -34.64 -21.71 71.70
N GLU A 269 -34.36 -20.56 72.34
CA GLU A 269 -35.16 -19.41 72.87
C GLU A 269 -34.20 -18.18 73.02
N GLY A 270 -34.63 -16.92 73.14
CA GLY A 270 -35.99 -16.37 73.07
C GLY A 270 -36.12 -14.86 73.38
N THR A 271 -37.29 -14.30 73.01
CA THR A 271 -38.12 -13.25 73.67
C THR A 271 -37.60 -11.85 74.07
N GLY A 272 -38.41 -10.84 73.70
CA GLY A 272 -38.46 -9.47 74.24
C GLY A 272 -39.08 -8.47 73.23
N GLU A 273 -40.39 -8.44 72.97
CA GLU A 273 -41.43 -7.61 73.65
C GLU A 273 -41.07 -6.12 73.84
N GLN A 274 -41.92 -5.12 73.55
CA GLN A 274 -43.39 -5.07 73.67
C GLN A 274 -44.19 -4.34 72.54
N LYS A 275 -45.51 -4.58 72.58
CA LYS A 275 -46.68 -3.85 72.01
C LYS A 275 -46.57 -2.30 72.12
N SER A 276 -47.16 -1.39 71.32
CA SER A 276 -48.23 -1.30 70.29
C SER A 276 -49.45 -0.42 70.68
N GLY A 277 -49.55 0.80 70.11
CA GLY A 277 -50.82 1.34 69.58
C GLY A 277 -51.50 2.59 70.20
N LYS A 278 -52.14 3.37 69.30
CA LYS A 278 -53.53 3.94 69.34
C LYS A 278 -53.76 5.46 69.56
N ARG A 279 -54.25 6.14 68.49
CA ARG A 279 -55.12 7.38 68.43
C ARG A 279 -54.49 8.73 68.88
N LYS A 280 -54.98 9.94 68.49
CA LYS A 280 -56.03 10.43 67.54
C LYS A 280 -55.34 11.33 66.45
N GLY A 281 -55.88 11.65 65.26
CA GLY A 281 -57.01 12.57 64.93
C GLY A 281 -56.69 14.04 65.26
N GLY A 282 -56.89 15.10 64.45
CA GLY A 282 -57.44 15.30 63.08
C GLY A 282 -57.28 16.80 62.68
N GLY A 283 -57.48 17.20 61.41
CA GLY A 283 -57.24 18.60 60.94
C GLY A 283 -58.41 19.59 61.16
N PRO A 284 -58.53 20.72 60.40
CA PRO A 284 -57.68 21.18 59.28
C PRO A 284 -57.48 22.73 59.07
N ASN A 285 -56.43 23.13 58.30
CA ASN A 285 -56.35 24.36 57.43
C ASN A 285 -56.44 25.79 58.10
N PRO A 286 -56.29 26.93 57.35
CA PRO A 286 -55.40 27.26 56.22
C PRO A 286 -54.72 28.67 56.26
N ARG A 287 -53.78 28.92 55.32
CA ARG A 287 -53.44 30.21 54.63
C ARG A 287 -52.96 31.47 55.40
N THR A 288 -51.75 31.94 55.05
CA THR A 288 -51.33 33.29 54.53
C THR A 288 -49.79 33.41 54.64
N GLY A 289 -48.99 34.12 53.83
CA GLY A 289 -49.20 34.87 52.57
C GLY A 289 -47.83 35.12 51.87
N ALA A 290 -47.82 35.66 50.65
CA ALA A 290 -46.62 35.99 49.83
C ALA A 290 -46.37 37.53 49.80
N PRO A 291 -45.34 38.14 49.14
CA PRO A 291 -44.25 37.63 48.26
C PRO A 291 -42.87 37.62 48.99
N ALA A 292 -41.64 37.82 48.46
CA ALA A 292 -41.02 38.24 47.17
C ALA A 292 -39.52 37.80 47.17
N LYS A 293 -38.60 38.08 46.20
CA LYS A 293 -38.55 38.27 44.73
C LYS A 293 -37.29 39.10 44.36
N SER A 294 -36.16 38.47 44.00
CA SER A 294 -34.96 39.04 43.32
C SER A 294 -33.83 37.97 43.29
N THR A 295 -32.82 37.91 42.40
CA THR A 295 -32.57 38.37 41.01
C THR A 295 -31.42 37.44 40.49
N SER A 296 -31.58 36.61 39.45
CA SER A 296 -31.59 36.92 38.01
C SER A 296 -30.24 37.37 37.39
N GLY A 297 -29.49 36.43 36.79
CA GLY A 297 -28.44 36.72 35.78
C GLY A 297 -27.18 35.83 35.82
N ARG A 298 -26.50 35.47 34.72
CA ARG A 298 -26.90 34.70 33.50
C ARG A 298 -25.68 34.46 32.57
N SER A 299 -25.14 33.23 32.53
CA SER A 299 -24.31 32.67 31.43
C SER A 299 -24.04 31.19 31.74
N LYS A 300 -24.36 30.20 30.89
CA LYS A 300 -23.73 29.80 29.61
C LYS A 300 -22.24 29.46 29.72
N LEU A 301 -21.92 28.18 29.86
CA LEU A 301 -21.36 27.31 28.80
C LEU A 301 -21.31 25.85 29.30
N ALA A 302 -21.16 24.89 28.38
CA ALA A 302 -21.06 23.44 28.67
C ALA A 302 -19.62 22.94 28.46
N PRO A 303 -19.30 21.73 28.94
CA PRO A 303 -19.10 20.64 27.97
C PRO A 303 -20.02 19.44 28.25
N GLY A 304 -20.37 18.69 27.20
CA GLY A 304 -21.27 17.54 27.30
C GLY A 304 -20.57 16.25 27.69
N GLN A 305 -21.22 15.43 28.52
CA GLN A 305 -20.94 14.00 28.60
C GLN A 305 -21.91 13.28 27.65
N GLN A 306 -21.41 12.31 26.90
CA GLN A 306 -22.26 11.42 26.09
C GLN A 306 -22.91 10.39 27.04
N THR A 307 -24.23 10.30 26.99
CA THR A 307 -25.00 9.21 27.59
C THR A 307 -25.11 8.08 26.57
N GLU A 308 -24.46 6.94 26.84
CA GLU A 308 -24.77 5.69 26.12
C GLU A 308 -25.81 4.90 26.92
N ASP A 309 -26.81 4.38 26.23
CA ASP A 309 -27.99 3.79 26.85
C ASP A 309 -27.72 2.41 27.44
N ALA A 310 -28.02 2.25 28.74
CA ALA A 310 -27.98 0.97 29.44
C ALA A 310 -29.19 0.08 29.05
N GLN A 311 -29.20 -0.45 27.82
CA GLN A 311 -30.16 -1.48 27.43
C GLN A 311 -29.85 -2.80 28.14
N SER A 312 -30.62 -3.09 29.19
CA SER A 312 -30.58 -4.33 29.96
C SER A 312 -31.07 -5.53 29.14
N THR A 313 -30.20 -6.07 28.29
CA THR A 313 -30.39 -7.37 27.64
C THR A 313 -30.12 -8.48 28.66
N ALA A 314 -31.15 -9.26 28.98
CA ALA A 314 -31.06 -10.37 29.92
C ALA A 314 -30.40 -11.59 29.27
N SER A 315 -29.09 -11.49 28.99
CA SER A 315 -28.28 -12.60 28.53
C SER A 315 -28.04 -13.57 29.69
N THR A 316 -28.68 -14.74 29.66
CA THR A 316 -28.33 -15.87 30.52
C THR A 316 -26.92 -16.34 30.16
N GLN A 317 -25.94 -15.94 30.96
CA GLN A 317 -24.58 -16.48 30.88
C GLN A 317 -24.61 -17.91 31.43
N ASP A 318 -24.83 -18.88 30.54
CA ASP A 318 -24.52 -20.28 30.78
C ASP A 318 -22.98 -20.42 30.88
N ASP A 319 -22.43 -20.13 32.06
CA ASP A 319 -21.01 -20.32 32.41
C ASP A 319 -20.70 -21.81 32.63
N ASP A 320 -21.00 -22.62 31.60
CA ASP A 320 -20.72 -24.05 31.53
C ASP A 320 -19.25 -24.18 31.11
N SER A 321 -18.35 -24.18 32.10
CA SER A 321 -16.90 -24.20 31.90
C SER A 321 -16.44 -25.40 31.03
N ASP A 322 -16.15 -25.10 29.77
CA ASP A 322 -15.82 -26.05 28.70
C ASP A 322 -14.30 -26.35 28.63
N SER A 323 -13.59 -26.11 29.74
CA SER A 323 -12.12 -26.21 29.84
C SER A 323 -11.59 -27.66 29.97
N ASP A 324 -12.49 -28.64 30.03
CA ASP A 324 -12.22 -30.05 30.40
C ASP A 324 -12.65 -31.03 29.28
N GLU A 325 -12.74 -30.52 28.05
CA GLU A 325 -12.92 -31.30 26.83
C GLU A 325 -11.56 -31.64 26.22
N GLU A 326 -11.19 -32.92 26.29
CA GLU A 326 -10.01 -33.50 25.67
C GLU A 326 -9.99 -33.19 24.16
N LEU A 327 -9.00 -32.42 23.70
CA LEU A 327 -8.87 -32.04 22.29
C LEU A 327 -8.32 -33.21 21.46
N GLU A 328 -9.20 -34.14 21.11
CA GLU A 328 -8.97 -35.06 20.00
C GLU A 328 -8.84 -34.27 18.70
N LEU A 329 -7.60 -33.91 18.33
CA LEU A 329 -7.27 -33.36 17.02
C LEU A 329 -7.59 -34.40 15.92
N TYR A 330 -7.78 -33.95 14.68
CA TYR A 330 -7.89 -34.86 13.54
C TYR A 330 -6.50 -35.27 13.03
N PHE A 331 -5.63 -34.28 12.87
CA PHE A 331 -4.22 -34.47 12.55
C PHE A 331 -3.45 -34.93 13.80
N THR A 332 -2.68 -36.00 13.64
CA THR A 332 -1.90 -36.66 14.71
C THR A 332 -0.40 -36.57 14.50
N ASP A 333 0.03 -36.34 13.26
CA ASP A 333 1.41 -36.09 12.86
C ASP A 333 1.45 -34.80 12.01
N PRO A 334 2.31 -33.80 12.32
CA PRO A 334 2.51 -32.62 11.47
C PRO A 334 2.77 -32.93 9.99
N GLN A 335 3.35 -34.09 9.67
CA GLN A 335 3.59 -34.51 8.29
C GLN A 335 2.27 -34.61 7.49
N GLN A 336 1.17 -35.05 8.11
CA GLN A 336 -0.14 -35.16 7.44
C GLN A 336 -0.65 -33.83 6.87
N LEU A 337 -0.29 -32.71 7.51
CA LEU A 337 -0.63 -31.37 7.03
C LEU A 337 0.30 -30.94 5.87
N LEU A 338 1.58 -31.29 5.94
CA LEU A 338 2.55 -31.03 4.86
C LEU A 338 2.22 -31.86 3.61
N ASP A 339 1.77 -33.10 3.78
CA ASP A 339 1.33 -33.97 2.68
C ASP A 339 0.10 -33.41 1.98
N ILE A 340 -0.89 -32.89 2.73
CA ILE A 340 -2.06 -32.19 2.17
C ILE A 340 -1.64 -30.90 1.44
N PHE A 341 -0.68 -30.14 1.97
CA PHE A 341 -0.14 -28.97 1.26
C PHE A 341 0.58 -29.37 -0.02
N ALA A 342 1.38 -30.44 -0.02
CA ALA A 342 2.05 -30.95 -1.21
C ALA A 342 1.06 -31.46 -2.26
N GLU A 343 0.00 -32.17 -1.84
CA GLU A 343 -1.08 -32.60 -2.74
C GLU A 343 -1.83 -31.39 -3.33
N LEU A 344 -2.13 -30.36 -2.52
CA LEU A 344 -2.72 -29.13 -3.01
C LEU A 344 -1.79 -28.35 -3.95
N GLU A 345 -0.47 -28.34 -3.71
CA GLU A 345 0.51 -27.75 -4.62
C GLU A 345 0.59 -28.51 -5.95
N GLU A 346 0.59 -29.84 -5.92
CA GLU A 346 0.55 -30.70 -7.12
C GLU A 346 -0.77 -30.53 -7.90
N GLN A 347 -1.92 -30.53 -7.22
CA GLN A 347 -3.23 -30.28 -7.82
C GLN A 347 -3.31 -28.88 -8.45
N ASN A 348 -2.80 -27.83 -7.77
CA ASN A 348 -2.76 -26.49 -8.32
C ASN A 348 -1.80 -26.39 -9.52
N LEU A 349 -0.62 -27.02 -9.46
CA LEU A 349 0.32 -27.06 -10.57
C LEU A 349 -0.26 -27.79 -11.79
N SER A 350 -0.92 -28.93 -11.56
CA SER A 350 -1.64 -29.68 -12.59
C SER A 350 -2.80 -28.88 -13.19
N LEU A 351 -3.54 -28.11 -12.38
CA LEU A 351 -4.62 -27.24 -12.85
C LEU A 351 -4.07 -26.07 -13.68
N ILE A 352 -2.94 -25.48 -13.27
CA ILE A 352 -2.24 -24.43 -14.03
C ILE A 352 -1.73 -24.97 -15.37
N GLN A 353 -1.10 -26.15 -15.38
CA GLN A 353 -0.64 -26.79 -16.61
C GLN A 353 -1.82 -27.10 -17.55
N ASN A 354 -2.89 -27.71 -17.04
CA ASN A 354 -4.10 -27.99 -17.83
C ASN A 354 -4.73 -26.70 -18.38
N SER A 355 -4.73 -25.61 -17.60
CA SER A 355 -5.19 -24.29 -18.05
C SER A 355 -4.30 -23.72 -19.16
N GLN A 356 -2.99 -23.94 -19.11
CA GLN A 356 -2.05 -23.51 -20.15
C GLN A 356 -2.20 -24.35 -21.43
N GLU A 357 -2.32 -25.68 -21.33
CA GLU A 357 -2.54 -26.57 -22.47
C GLU A 357 -3.90 -26.30 -23.16
N THR A 358 -4.94 -25.99 -22.38
CA THR A 358 -6.25 -25.60 -22.93
C THR A 358 -6.28 -24.18 -23.47
N GLU A 359 -5.44 -23.26 -22.96
CA GLU A 359 -5.24 -21.93 -23.56
C GLU A 359 -4.45 -22.01 -24.87
N GLU A 360 -3.37 -22.79 -24.94
CA GLU A 360 -2.55 -23.00 -26.15
C GLU A 360 -3.37 -23.65 -27.27
N THR A 361 -4.08 -24.75 -26.99
CA THR A 361 -4.95 -25.38 -27.99
C THR A 361 -6.10 -24.45 -28.45
N LEU A 362 -6.60 -23.57 -27.57
CA LEU A 362 -7.55 -22.52 -27.95
C LEU A 362 -6.90 -21.41 -28.80
N GLU A 363 -5.64 -21.03 -28.56
CA GLU A 363 -4.83 -20.16 -29.41
C GLU A 363 -4.62 -20.77 -30.81
N GLU A 364 -4.26 -22.05 -30.90
CA GLU A 364 -4.15 -22.78 -32.17
C GLU A 364 -5.48 -22.82 -32.93
N MET A 365 -6.60 -23.11 -32.25
CA MET A 365 -7.94 -23.05 -32.85
C MET A 365 -8.29 -21.64 -33.34
N LYS A 366 -8.02 -20.59 -32.56
CA LYS A 366 -8.21 -19.20 -33.01
C LYS A 366 -7.36 -18.90 -34.25
N MET A 367 -6.11 -19.36 -34.32
CA MET A 367 -5.21 -19.11 -35.45
C MET A 367 -5.60 -19.90 -36.70
N THR A 368 -5.98 -21.17 -36.59
CA THR A 368 -6.48 -21.99 -37.70
C THR A 368 -7.82 -21.48 -38.25
N ILE A 369 -8.73 -21.01 -37.39
CA ILE A 369 -9.93 -20.27 -37.81
C ILE A 369 -9.56 -18.98 -38.56
N LYS A 370 -8.57 -18.23 -38.06
CA LYS A 370 -8.09 -16.96 -38.66
C LYS A 370 -7.40 -17.17 -40.01
N THR A 371 -6.65 -18.25 -40.21
CA THR A 371 -6.05 -18.60 -41.53
C THR A 371 -7.11 -19.15 -42.49
N THR A 372 -8.01 -20.01 -42.03
CA THR A 372 -9.12 -20.56 -42.84
C THR A 372 -10.06 -19.45 -43.31
N LYS A 373 -10.46 -18.52 -42.42
CA LYS A 373 -11.27 -17.35 -42.79
C LYS A 373 -10.56 -16.45 -43.80
N LYS A 374 -9.24 -16.27 -43.70
CA LYS A 374 -8.44 -15.57 -44.73
C LYS A 374 -8.43 -16.31 -46.07
N LYS A 375 -8.35 -17.64 -46.08
CA LYS A 375 -8.40 -18.47 -47.29
C LYS A 375 -9.78 -18.40 -47.96
N MET A 376 -10.84 -18.68 -47.21
CA MET A 376 -12.23 -18.59 -47.69
C MET A 376 -12.59 -17.19 -48.21
N ASN A 377 -12.12 -16.12 -47.56
CA ASN A 377 -12.33 -14.76 -48.07
C ASN A 377 -11.62 -14.49 -49.40
N LYS A 378 -10.43 -15.06 -49.64
CA LYS A 378 -9.73 -14.97 -50.94
C LYS A 378 -10.49 -15.75 -52.01
N GLU A 379 -10.90 -16.98 -51.71
CA GLU A 379 -11.66 -17.83 -52.63
C GLU A 379 -13.02 -17.21 -52.98
N THR A 380 -13.74 -16.68 -51.99
CA THR A 380 -14.98 -15.90 -52.17
C THR A 380 -14.77 -14.68 -53.05
N LYS A 381 -13.62 -13.99 -52.93
CA LYS A 381 -13.30 -12.89 -53.84
C LYS A 381 -13.06 -13.40 -55.26
N VAL A 382 -12.23 -14.42 -55.45
CA VAL A 382 -11.95 -14.98 -56.79
C VAL A 382 -13.24 -15.46 -57.48
N LEU A 383 -14.17 -16.07 -56.74
CA LEU A 383 -15.48 -16.46 -57.26
C LEU A 383 -16.35 -15.24 -57.65
N LYS A 384 -16.33 -14.15 -56.87
CA LYS A 384 -16.99 -12.89 -57.26
C LYS A 384 -16.37 -12.27 -58.50
N ASP A 385 -15.04 -12.17 -58.55
CA ASP A 385 -14.28 -11.66 -59.69
C ASP A 385 -14.50 -12.53 -60.96
N GLN A 386 -14.85 -13.82 -60.81
CA GLN A 386 -15.26 -14.72 -61.90
C GLN A 386 -16.72 -14.50 -62.32
N ILE A 387 -17.66 -14.37 -61.37
CA ILE A 387 -19.07 -14.06 -61.65
C ILE A 387 -19.19 -12.74 -62.41
N GLU A 388 -18.47 -11.70 -61.98
CA GLU A 388 -18.45 -10.40 -62.66
C GLU A 388 -17.91 -10.52 -64.10
N LYS A 389 -16.87 -11.32 -64.33
CA LYS A 389 -16.34 -11.58 -65.69
C LYS A 389 -17.34 -12.34 -66.56
N LEU A 390 -18.05 -13.32 -66.01
CA LEU A 390 -19.08 -14.07 -66.74
C LEU A 390 -20.29 -13.19 -67.05
N GLN A 391 -20.75 -12.35 -66.11
CA GLN A 391 -21.82 -11.38 -66.35
C GLN A 391 -21.42 -10.37 -67.45
N ASN A 392 -20.20 -9.84 -67.41
CA ASN A 392 -19.68 -8.96 -68.48
C ASN A 392 -19.49 -9.68 -69.83
N ALA A 393 -19.28 -11.00 -69.84
CA ALA A 393 -19.22 -11.79 -71.07
C ALA A 393 -20.63 -12.06 -71.64
N ILE A 394 -21.58 -12.41 -70.78
CA ILE A 394 -23.00 -12.59 -71.14
C ILE A 394 -23.57 -11.30 -71.72
N GLN A 395 -23.40 -10.16 -71.04
CA GLN A 395 -23.87 -8.86 -71.55
C GLN A 395 -23.31 -8.57 -72.95
N LYS A 396 -22.01 -8.78 -73.18
CA LYS A 396 -21.40 -8.57 -74.50
C LYS A 396 -21.94 -9.52 -75.58
N GLU A 397 -22.35 -10.73 -75.23
CA GLU A 397 -22.96 -11.66 -76.18
C GLU A 397 -24.45 -11.36 -76.42
N GLU A 398 -25.16 -10.87 -75.41
CA GLU A 398 -26.53 -10.33 -75.55
C GLU A 398 -26.55 -9.06 -76.41
N ASP A 399 -25.58 -8.15 -76.20
CA ASP A 399 -25.38 -6.94 -77.02
C ASP A 399 -25.14 -7.34 -78.49
N LYS A 400 -24.20 -8.25 -78.76
CA LYS A 400 -23.97 -8.81 -80.11
C LYS A 400 -25.21 -9.50 -80.68
N ALA A 401 -25.97 -10.23 -79.86
CA ALA A 401 -27.17 -10.93 -80.31
C ALA A 401 -28.28 -9.93 -80.69
N ALA A 402 -28.41 -8.80 -79.96
CA ALA A 402 -29.27 -7.70 -80.34
C ALA A 402 -28.81 -7.05 -81.66
N ASP A 403 -27.50 -6.79 -81.80
CA ASP A 403 -26.85 -6.26 -82.99
C ASP A 403 -27.08 -7.15 -84.24
N LEU A 404 -26.88 -8.46 -84.09
CA LEU A 404 -27.12 -9.47 -85.14
C LEU A 404 -28.61 -9.58 -85.47
N LYS A 405 -29.51 -9.47 -84.48
CA LYS A 405 -30.97 -9.45 -84.67
C LYS A 405 -31.45 -8.19 -85.40
N ILE A 406 -30.78 -7.05 -85.20
CA ILE A 406 -31.02 -5.82 -85.98
C ILE A 406 -30.50 -6.00 -87.41
N LYS A 407 -29.27 -6.52 -87.59
CA LYS A 407 -28.68 -6.81 -88.90
C LYS A 407 -29.54 -7.80 -89.70
N ALA A 408 -29.97 -8.91 -89.11
CA ALA A 408 -30.85 -9.89 -89.73
C ALA A 408 -32.18 -9.24 -90.18
N LYS A 409 -32.80 -8.41 -89.34
CA LYS A 409 -34.00 -7.64 -89.73
C LYS A 409 -33.75 -6.68 -90.91
N MET A 410 -32.56 -6.07 -90.99
CA MET A 410 -32.19 -5.21 -92.14
C MET A 410 -31.95 -6.02 -93.41
N PHE A 411 -31.25 -7.16 -93.33
CA PHE A 411 -31.01 -8.02 -94.50
C PHE A 411 -32.29 -8.68 -95.03
N ASN A 412 -33.20 -9.11 -94.15
CA ASN A 412 -34.55 -9.58 -94.53
C ASN A 412 -35.48 -8.48 -95.10
N TYR A 413 -35.03 -7.21 -95.15
CA TYR A 413 -35.72 -6.11 -95.84
C TYR A 413 -35.10 -5.78 -97.22
N GLY A 414 -34.03 -6.47 -97.63
CA GLY A 414 -33.47 -6.41 -98.99
C GLY A 414 -34.14 -7.42 -99.94
N GLU A 415 -34.23 -7.08 -101.23
CA GLU A 415 -35.00 -7.84 -102.22
C GLU A 415 -34.34 -9.16 -102.69
N PHE A 416 -34.19 -10.13 -101.79
CA PHE A 416 -33.98 -11.53 -102.16
C PHE A 416 -35.33 -12.26 -102.25
N LYS A 417 -36.04 -12.05 -103.36
CA LYS A 417 -37.22 -12.85 -103.72
C LYS A 417 -36.73 -14.20 -104.26
N GLU A 418 -37.00 -15.28 -103.53
CA GLU A 418 -36.64 -16.65 -103.96
C GLU A 418 -37.19 -16.94 -105.37
N GLU A 419 -38.40 -16.44 -105.68
CA GLU A 419 -39.00 -16.54 -107.02
C GLU A 419 -38.08 -16.05 -108.16
N ASP A 420 -37.29 -14.99 -107.96
CA ASP A 420 -36.47 -14.40 -109.01
C ASP A 420 -35.16 -15.17 -109.22
N GLN A 421 -34.68 -15.86 -108.17
CA GLN A 421 -33.61 -16.85 -108.29
C GLN A 421 -34.13 -18.14 -108.95
N GLU A 422 -35.32 -18.60 -108.60
CA GLU A 422 -35.96 -19.78 -109.18
C GLU A 422 -36.26 -19.59 -110.69
N LYS A 423 -36.79 -18.42 -111.08
CA LYS A 423 -36.93 -18.00 -112.48
C LYS A 423 -35.60 -18.05 -113.23
N SER A 424 -34.50 -17.61 -112.60
CA SER A 424 -33.16 -17.60 -113.19
C SER A 424 -32.58 -19.01 -113.35
N LEU A 425 -32.77 -19.88 -112.36
CA LEU A 425 -32.37 -21.29 -112.42
C LEU A 425 -33.17 -22.05 -113.48
N ALA A 426 -34.47 -21.81 -113.61
CA ALA A 426 -35.31 -22.39 -114.65
C ALA A 426 -34.87 -21.98 -116.07
N GLN A 427 -34.49 -20.70 -116.27
CA GLN A 427 -33.92 -20.24 -117.54
C GLN A 427 -32.58 -20.91 -117.87
N LEU A 428 -31.70 -21.08 -116.86
CA LEU A 428 -30.40 -21.73 -117.06
C LEU A 428 -30.56 -23.22 -117.39
N ASN A 429 -31.42 -23.94 -116.66
CA ASN A 429 -31.71 -25.35 -116.91
C ASN A 429 -32.21 -25.58 -118.35
N ARG A 430 -33.14 -24.74 -118.83
CA ARG A 430 -33.66 -24.80 -120.20
C ARG A 430 -32.57 -24.61 -121.27
N LYS A 431 -31.57 -23.76 -121.03
CA LYS A 431 -30.43 -23.60 -121.95
C LYS A 431 -29.52 -24.84 -121.96
N VAL A 432 -29.29 -25.46 -120.81
CA VAL A 432 -28.52 -26.71 -120.72
C VAL A 432 -29.22 -27.83 -121.48
N GLU A 433 -30.55 -27.95 -121.34
CA GLU A 433 -31.37 -28.91 -122.07
C GLU A 433 -31.32 -28.70 -123.60
N GLU A 434 -31.35 -27.44 -124.07
CA GLU A 434 -31.22 -27.07 -125.48
C GLU A 434 -29.85 -27.46 -126.08
N VAL A 435 -28.76 -27.23 -125.34
CA VAL A 435 -27.40 -27.65 -125.75
C VAL A 435 -27.27 -29.18 -125.71
N TYR A 436 -27.75 -29.84 -124.66
CA TYR A 436 -27.73 -31.30 -124.52
C TYR A 436 -28.40 -31.98 -125.72
N ARG A 437 -29.60 -31.50 -126.07
CA ARG A 437 -30.37 -31.99 -127.22
C ARG A 437 -29.64 -31.82 -128.55
N SER A 438 -28.90 -30.71 -128.70
CA SER A 438 -28.18 -30.38 -129.92
C SER A 438 -26.87 -31.17 -130.08
N CYS A 439 -26.18 -31.47 -128.98
CA CYS A 439 -24.86 -32.12 -129.00
C CYS A 439 -24.88 -33.65 -128.85
N ILE A 440 -25.93 -34.20 -128.22
CA ILE A 440 -25.99 -35.61 -127.80
C ILE A 440 -27.28 -36.29 -128.27
N GLY A 441 -28.45 -35.67 -128.04
CA GLY A 441 -29.75 -36.18 -128.50
C GLY A 441 -30.88 -35.96 -127.49
N ASP A 442 -32.07 -36.47 -127.82
CA ASP A 442 -33.28 -36.30 -127.00
C ASP A 442 -33.15 -36.96 -125.62
N ASN A 443 -33.56 -36.25 -124.57
CA ASN A 443 -33.42 -36.67 -123.17
C ASN A 443 -34.54 -37.65 -122.75
N GLU A 444 -34.49 -38.89 -123.27
CA GLU A 444 -35.48 -39.95 -122.97
C GLU A 444 -35.48 -40.43 -121.50
N ALA A 445 -34.50 -40.00 -120.68
CA ALA A 445 -34.20 -40.59 -119.38
C ALA A 445 -34.29 -39.61 -118.18
N ASN A 446 -34.96 -38.44 -118.32
CA ASN A 446 -35.14 -37.44 -117.25
C ASN A 446 -33.82 -37.02 -116.56
N ILE A 447 -32.74 -36.86 -117.35
CA ILE A 447 -31.39 -36.62 -116.85
C ILE A 447 -31.31 -35.23 -116.19
N SER A 448 -30.68 -35.16 -115.00
CA SER A 448 -30.54 -33.92 -114.22
C SER A 448 -29.66 -32.89 -114.91
N THR A 449 -29.87 -31.59 -114.67
CA THR A 449 -29.10 -30.48 -115.26
C THR A 449 -27.58 -30.66 -115.12
N LEU A 450 -27.11 -31.12 -113.96
CA LEU A 450 -25.68 -31.37 -113.72
C LEU A 450 -25.18 -32.58 -114.53
N GLN A 451 -26.00 -33.62 -114.68
CA GLN A 451 -25.65 -34.80 -115.48
C GLN A 451 -25.70 -34.49 -116.99
N MET A 452 -26.60 -33.60 -117.43
CA MET A 452 -26.60 -33.07 -118.79
C MET A 452 -25.31 -32.28 -119.06
N LEU A 453 -24.88 -31.43 -118.13
CA LEU A 453 -23.59 -30.72 -118.23
C LEU A 453 -22.41 -31.69 -118.29
N THR A 454 -22.29 -32.65 -117.37
CA THR A 454 -21.19 -33.64 -117.39
C THR A 454 -21.16 -34.46 -118.67
N ASN A 455 -22.31 -34.81 -119.24
CA ASN A 455 -22.37 -35.49 -120.53
C ASN A 455 -21.94 -34.58 -121.70
N ILE A 456 -22.29 -33.29 -121.67
CA ILE A 456 -21.78 -32.29 -122.65
C ILE A 456 -20.27 -32.11 -122.51
N GLU A 457 -19.75 -32.04 -121.27
CA GLU A 457 -18.32 -31.93 -120.96
C GLU A 457 -17.55 -33.14 -121.49
N ASN A 458 -18.00 -34.37 -121.18
CA ASN A 458 -17.42 -35.60 -121.73
C ASN A 458 -17.43 -35.61 -123.27
N ARG A 459 -18.54 -35.20 -123.90
CA ARG A 459 -18.67 -35.16 -125.36
C ARG A 459 -17.77 -34.08 -126.00
N LEU A 460 -17.50 -33.00 -125.28
CA LEU A 460 -16.60 -31.92 -125.69
C LEU A 460 -15.13 -32.35 -125.52
N GLU A 461 -14.81 -33.13 -124.49
CA GLU A 461 -13.50 -33.76 -124.28
C GLU A 461 -13.21 -34.83 -125.35
N GLU A 462 -14.17 -35.70 -125.70
CA GLU A 462 -14.09 -36.60 -126.87
C GLU A 462 -13.81 -35.84 -128.17
N LEU A 463 -14.44 -34.68 -128.38
CA LEU A 463 -14.24 -33.84 -129.56
C LEU A 463 -12.84 -33.20 -129.57
N PHE A 464 -12.29 -32.81 -128.42
CA PHE A 464 -10.91 -32.35 -128.33
C PHE A 464 -9.90 -33.48 -128.52
N GLU A 465 -10.09 -34.67 -127.94
CA GLU A 465 -9.21 -35.82 -128.18
C GLU A 465 -9.19 -36.20 -129.67
N MET A 466 -10.34 -36.16 -130.36
CA MET A 466 -10.40 -36.36 -131.83
C MET A 466 -9.73 -35.25 -132.66
N ILE A 467 -9.54 -34.05 -132.10
CA ILE A 467 -8.79 -32.96 -132.72
C ILE A 467 -7.27 -33.12 -132.46
N GLU A 468 -6.86 -33.40 -131.22
CA GLU A 468 -5.45 -33.58 -130.85
C GLU A 468 -4.84 -34.86 -131.44
N THR A 469 -5.61 -35.95 -131.55
CA THR A 469 -5.17 -37.19 -132.21
C THR A 469 -5.29 -37.16 -133.74
N MET A 470 -5.71 -36.04 -134.32
CA MET A 470 -5.86 -35.93 -135.78
C MET A 470 -4.49 -36.09 -136.47
N PRO A 471 -4.32 -37.04 -137.42
CA PRO A 471 -3.01 -37.31 -138.00
C PRO A 471 -2.39 -36.09 -138.67
N GLN A 472 -1.20 -35.68 -138.22
CA GLN A 472 -0.51 -34.48 -138.70
C GLN A 472 -0.35 -34.46 -140.23
N ASP A 473 -0.12 -35.62 -140.87
CA ASP A 473 -0.08 -35.73 -142.33
C ASP A 473 -1.39 -35.29 -143.01
N LYS A 474 -2.56 -35.57 -142.39
CA LYS A 474 -3.87 -35.16 -142.89
C LYS A 474 -4.12 -33.67 -142.65
N VAL A 475 -3.73 -33.16 -141.48
CA VAL A 475 -3.81 -31.73 -141.15
C VAL A 475 -2.95 -30.93 -142.13
N GLU A 476 -1.67 -31.29 -142.26
CA GLU A 476 -0.76 -30.68 -143.21
C GLU A 476 -1.21 -30.86 -144.67
N ALA A 477 -1.83 -31.98 -145.05
CA ALA A 477 -2.41 -32.14 -146.38
C ALA A 477 -3.62 -31.23 -146.60
N ALA A 478 -4.48 -31.04 -145.60
CA ALA A 478 -5.62 -30.14 -145.64
C ALA A 478 -5.20 -28.67 -145.65
N GLU A 479 -4.22 -28.27 -144.83
CA GLU A 479 -3.59 -26.95 -144.87
C GLU A 479 -2.91 -26.70 -146.22
N LYS A 480 -2.07 -27.62 -146.70
CA LYS A 480 -1.42 -27.51 -148.02
C LYS A 480 -2.44 -27.54 -149.15
N ALA A 481 -3.64 -28.12 -148.97
CA ALA A 481 -4.74 -28.02 -149.92
C ALA A 481 -5.43 -26.64 -149.84
N LYS A 482 -5.81 -26.16 -148.66
CA LYS A 482 -6.45 -24.85 -148.47
C LYS A 482 -5.56 -23.67 -148.80
N GLU A 483 -4.27 -23.72 -148.48
CA GLU A 483 -3.29 -22.70 -148.88
C GLU A 483 -2.91 -22.84 -150.37
N LYS A 484 -3.00 -24.03 -150.99
CA LYS A 484 -2.93 -24.15 -152.47
C LYS A 484 -4.17 -23.55 -153.13
N GLU A 485 -5.38 -23.84 -152.62
CA GLU A 485 -6.65 -23.28 -153.09
C GLU A 485 -6.66 -21.77 -152.94
N ARG A 486 -6.28 -21.24 -151.78
CA ARG A 486 -6.12 -19.81 -151.51
C ARG A 486 -5.04 -19.17 -152.38
N ARG A 487 -3.90 -19.82 -152.61
CA ARG A 487 -2.87 -19.32 -153.56
C ARG A 487 -3.31 -19.40 -155.00
N LEU A 488 -4.08 -20.41 -155.40
CA LEU A 488 -4.66 -20.53 -156.74
C LEU A 488 -5.67 -19.41 -156.92
N LYS A 489 -6.67 -19.28 -156.04
CA LYS A 489 -7.66 -18.21 -156.06
C LYS A 489 -7.03 -16.81 -156.05
N MET A 490 -6.07 -16.53 -155.15
CA MET A 490 -5.33 -15.25 -155.14
C MET A 490 -4.48 -15.02 -156.41
N ARG A 491 -4.02 -16.08 -157.10
CA ARG A 491 -3.32 -15.98 -158.39
C ARG A 491 -4.28 -15.82 -159.55
N GLU A 492 -5.42 -16.50 -159.54
CA GLU A 492 -6.48 -16.43 -160.54
C GLU A 492 -7.14 -15.06 -160.48
N GLU A 493 -7.55 -14.58 -159.29
CA GLU A 493 -8.01 -13.21 -159.06
C GLU A 493 -6.98 -12.17 -159.51
N LYS A 494 -5.69 -12.36 -159.21
CA LYS A 494 -4.63 -11.41 -159.65
C LYS A 494 -4.34 -11.49 -161.15
N MET A 495 -4.36 -12.68 -161.75
CA MET A 495 -4.20 -12.88 -163.20
C MET A 495 -5.42 -12.36 -163.94
N GLU A 496 -6.63 -12.55 -163.42
CA GLU A 496 -7.88 -12.06 -163.99
C GLU A 496 -8.03 -10.55 -163.79
N GLN A 497 -7.64 -9.97 -162.65
CA GLN A 497 -7.51 -8.51 -162.50
C GLN A 497 -6.51 -7.95 -163.53
N GLN A 498 -5.38 -8.61 -163.76
CA GLN A 498 -4.44 -8.19 -164.82
C GLN A 498 -5.00 -8.41 -166.23
N ARG A 499 -5.72 -9.50 -166.48
CA ARG A 499 -6.37 -9.82 -167.76
C ARG A 499 -7.47 -8.82 -168.06
N LEU A 500 -8.37 -8.57 -167.11
CA LEU A 500 -9.43 -7.55 -167.17
C LEU A 500 -8.87 -6.14 -167.30
N HIS A 501 -7.77 -5.79 -166.61
CA HIS A 501 -7.13 -4.48 -166.79
C HIS A 501 -6.44 -4.36 -168.17
N GLN A 502 -5.87 -5.43 -168.71
CA GLN A 502 -5.35 -5.44 -170.09
C GLN A 502 -6.47 -5.42 -171.13
N GLU A 503 -7.53 -6.21 -170.94
CA GLU A 503 -8.75 -6.23 -171.75
C GLU A 503 -9.46 -4.88 -171.70
N GLU A 504 -9.55 -4.21 -170.54
CA GLU A 504 -10.10 -2.86 -170.42
C GLU A 504 -9.19 -1.86 -171.14
N ARG A 505 -7.87 -1.91 -170.95
CA ARG A 505 -6.94 -1.03 -171.69
C ARG A 505 -7.03 -1.25 -173.21
N VAL A 506 -7.14 -2.48 -173.69
CA VAL A 506 -7.29 -2.82 -175.11
C VAL A 506 -8.68 -2.45 -175.64
N ARG A 507 -9.75 -2.74 -174.89
CA ARG A 507 -11.14 -2.37 -175.22
C ARG A 507 -11.29 -0.86 -175.28
N ARG A 508 -10.77 -0.12 -174.29
CA ARG A 508 -10.80 1.34 -174.19
C ARG A 508 -9.87 2.02 -175.21
N ALA A 509 -8.84 1.32 -175.70
CA ALA A 509 -8.06 1.74 -176.86
C ALA A 509 -8.80 1.49 -178.18
N LEU A 510 -9.43 0.32 -178.37
CA LEU A 510 -10.27 -0.01 -179.53
C LEU A 510 -11.50 0.88 -179.61
N GLU A 511 -12.14 1.17 -178.48
CA GLU A 511 -13.28 2.08 -178.36
C GLU A 511 -12.85 3.52 -178.63
N ARG A 512 -11.66 3.95 -178.17
CA ARG A 512 -11.07 5.24 -178.57
C ARG A 512 -10.69 5.31 -180.05
N ALA A 513 -10.33 4.18 -180.68
CA ALA A 513 -10.02 4.09 -182.11
C ALA A 513 -11.28 4.01 -183.00
N LYS A 514 -12.39 3.45 -182.47
CA LYS A 514 -13.71 3.42 -183.12
C LYS A 514 -14.53 4.70 -182.87
N ALA A 515 -14.28 5.42 -181.78
CA ALA A 515 -14.96 6.66 -181.45
C ALA A 515 -14.59 7.75 -182.46
N GLU A 516 -15.60 8.27 -183.17
CA GLU A 516 -15.39 9.30 -184.18
C GLU A 516 -14.68 10.54 -183.62
N PRO A 517 -13.74 11.16 -184.37
CA PRO A 517 -12.98 12.31 -183.88
C PRO A 517 -13.88 13.48 -183.49
N LYS A 518 -14.01 13.73 -182.18
CA LYS A 518 -14.84 14.82 -181.61
C LYS A 518 -14.34 16.20 -182.05
N LYS A 519 -14.86 16.68 -183.19
CA LYS A 519 -14.67 18.04 -183.72
C LYS A 519 -15.17 19.06 -182.70
N LYS A 520 -14.26 19.89 -182.17
CA LYS A 520 -14.60 20.97 -181.23
C LYS A 520 -14.78 22.26 -182.01
N THR A 521 -16.01 22.76 -182.06
CA THR A 521 -16.35 24.09 -182.60
C THR A 521 -16.12 25.17 -181.53
N GLY A 522 -15.47 26.27 -181.91
CA GLY A 522 -15.23 27.42 -181.03
C GLY A 522 -13.93 27.38 -180.21
N LYS A 523 -13.43 28.57 -179.83
CA LYS A 523 -12.27 28.73 -178.93
C LYS A 523 -12.69 28.40 -177.50
N ARG A 524 -12.04 27.41 -176.88
CA ARG A 524 -12.32 27.01 -175.49
C ARG A 524 -11.77 28.06 -174.52
N LEU A 525 -12.64 28.57 -173.65
CA LEU A 525 -12.32 29.61 -172.65
C LEU A 525 -11.26 29.11 -171.65
N VAL A 526 -10.25 29.94 -171.39
CA VAL A 526 -9.20 29.69 -170.38
C VAL A 526 -9.52 30.52 -169.14
N PHE A 527 -9.94 29.85 -168.07
CA PHE A 527 -10.16 30.49 -166.77
C PHE A 527 -8.84 30.73 -166.04
N ARG A 528 -8.83 31.72 -165.13
CA ARG A 528 -7.72 31.97 -164.19
C ARG A 528 -7.85 31.05 -162.97
N SER A 529 -6.74 30.83 -162.28
CA SER A 529 -6.62 29.86 -161.18
C SER A 529 -7.36 30.27 -159.91
N GLU A 530 -8.07 29.33 -159.30
CA GLU A 530 -8.47 29.40 -157.88
C GLU A 530 -7.28 29.02 -156.97
N PRO A 531 -7.22 29.52 -155.72
CA PRO A 531 -6.16 29.16 -154.77
C PRO A 531 -6.22 27.69 -154.32
N PRO A 532 -5.12 27.11 -153.79
CA PRO A 532 -5.14 25.76 -153.24
C PRO A 532 -6.09 25.66 -152.05
N GLN A 533 -7.19 24.92 -152.21
CA GLN A 533 -8.02 24.55 -151.06
C GLN A 533 -7.26 23.58 -150.17
N LEU A 534 -7.15 23.91 -148.88
CA LEU A 534 -6.67 23.00 -147.85
C LEU A 534 -7.55 21.76 -147.86
N LYS A 535 -7.00 20.62 -148.25
CA LYS A 535 -7.68 19.34 -148.06
C LYS A 535 -7.97 19.17 -146.57
N LYS A 536 -9.25 19.14 -146.19
CA LYS A 536 -9.66 18.30 -145.07
C LYS A 536 -9.09 16.91 -145.33
N LYS A 537 -8.64 16.22 -144.28
CA LYS A 537 -8.73 14.77 -144.31
C LYS A 537 -10.22 14.44 -144.50
N GLU A 538 -10.55 13.73 -145.56
CA GLU A 538 -11.69 12.84 -145.50
C GLU A 538 -11.31 11.79 -144.45
N ASP A 539 -12.23 11.49 -143.54
CA ASP A 539 -11.89 10.73 -142.34
C ASP A 539 -11.92 9.24 -142.68
N ASP A 540 -10.81 8.77 -143.27
CA ASP A 540 -10.59 7.37 -143.68
C ASP A 540 -10.87 6.37 -142.54
N GLY A 541 -10.92 6.83 -141.30
CA GLY A 541 -11.37 6.08 -140.13
C GLY A 541 -12.80 5.56 -140.22
N ALA A 542 -13.69 6.13 -141.03
CA ALA A 542 -15.05 5.58 -141.23
C ALA A 542 -15.04 4.30 -142.10
N ASP A 543 -14.31 4.34 -143.21
CA ASP A 543 -14.13 3.20 -144.13
C ASP A 543 -13.16 2.15 -143.55
N GLN A 544 -12.23 2.55 -142.68
CA GLN A 544 -11.37 1.64 -141.93
C GLN A 544 -12.11 1.02 -140.74
N ALA A 545 -12.92 1.77 -139.97
CA ALA A 545 -13.69 1.20 -138.86
C ALA A 545 -14.77 0.23 -139.35
N THR A 546 -15.51 0.56 -140.42
CA THR A 546 -16.48 -0.40 -141.00
C THR A 546 -15.79 -1.66 -141.53
N ARG A 547 -14.60 -1.53 -142.12
CA ARG A 547 -13.80 -2.68 -142.56
C ARG A 547 -13.24 -3.50 -141.40
N GLU A 548 -12.71 -2.87 -140.36
CA GLU A 548 -12.22 -3.56 -139.17
C GLU A 548 -13.38 -4.21 -138.41
N GLU A 549 -14.57 -3.59 -138.38
CA GLU A 549 -15.80 -4.15 -137.81
C GLU A 549 -16.35 -5.32 -138.65
N GLU A 550 -16.28 -5.26 -139.98
CA GLU A 550 -16.55 -6.41 -140.87
C GLU A 550 -15.52 -7.54 -140.67
N GLU A 551 -14.22 -7.24 -140.59
CA GLU A 551 -13.16 -8.23 -140.39
C GLU A 551 -13.23 -8.84 -138.96
N LEU A 552 -13.58 -8.06 -137.91
CA LEU A 552 -13.85 -8.57 -136.56
C LEU A 552 -15.13 -9.42 -136.50
N ALA A 553 -16.22 -9.00 -137.14
CA ALA A 553 -17.43 -9.81 -137.23
C ALA A 553 -17.18 -11.13 -137.97
N TYR A 554 -16.35 -11.12 -139.02
CA TYR A 554 -15.96 -12.31 -139.78
C TYR A 554 -15.08 -13.29 -138.98
N TYR A 555 -14.24 -12.79 -138.06
CA TYR A 555 -13.32 -13.63 -137.28
C TYR A 555 -13.80 -14.03 -135.89
N PHE A 556 -14.77 -13.33 -135.28
CA PHE A 556 -15.18 -13.54 -133.87
C PHE A 556 -16.68 -13.84 -133.67
N GLN A 557 -17.45 -14.09 -134.74
CA GLN A 557 -18.81 -14.65 -134.62
C GLN A 557 -18.82 -16.17 -134.86
N TRP A 558 -18.39 -16.95 -133.86
CA TRP A 558 -18.91 -18.29 -133.52
C TRP A 558 -18.45 -18.70 -132.12
#